data_AF-A0A1Z9AF53-F1
#
_entry.id   AF-A0A1Z9AF53-F1
#
_cell.length_a   1.000
_cell.length_b   1.000
_cell.length_c   1.000
_cell.angle_alpha   90.00
_cell.angle_beta   90.00
_cell.angle_gamma   90.00
#
_symmetry.space_group_name_H-M   'P 1'
#
loop_
_entity.id
_entity.type
_entity.pdbx_description
1 polymer ?
#
loop_
_entity_poly.entity_id
_entity_poly.type
_entity_poly.pdbx_seq_one_letter_code
_entity_poly.pdbx_strand_id
1 'polypeptide(L)'
;MTISTRHSTRRKGFTLAELLVAMTITIVLVTLTITITGTAIDAWRGARTEIRAASQAKIMLDALGSDLESMILRRNNEFEWLHADSKETDVGPEDQPSPNAGRLIFFTAAADRYNGEVGKESVDEGGDVCAVSYQLAYTDPIFGGDDEKTSTFVMYRALLNPDETFRGLLGEENLEVAFRSKSTGNEPVDFICENIYELTVTFVVEYIDGDNDKKTVRIPIMATAKGQNA
;
A
#
# COMPACT_ATOMS: atom_id res chain seq x y z
N MET A 1 42.50 -64.68 -58.29
CA MET A 1 41.08 -64.26 -58.32
C MET A 1 40.56 -64.31 -56.89
N THR A 2 40.59 -63.19 -56.18
CA THR A 2 40.22 -63.08 -54.76
C THR A 2 38.82 -62.51 -54.66
N ILE A 3 37.87 -63.33 -54.18
CA ILE A 3 36.48 -62.92 -53.99
C ILE A 3 36.40 -62.10 -52.70
N SER A 4 36.13 -60.80 -52.82
CA SER A 4 35.87 -59.90 -51.71
C SER A 4 34.39 -59.99 -51.32
N THR A 5 34.09 -60.62 -50.19
CA THR A 5 32.75 -60.64 -49.60
C THR A 5 32.53 -59.38 -48.77
N ARG A 6 31.79 -58.39 -49.30
CA ARG A 6 31.29 -57.27 -48.51
C ARG A 6 30.18 -57.76 -47.56
N HIS A 7 30.43 -57.73 -46.26
CA HIS A 7 29.39 -57.89 -45.26
C HIS A 7 28.45 -56.68 -45.29
N SER A 8 27.20 -56.90 -45.68
CA SER A 8 26.11 -55.93 -45.48
C SER A 8 25.71 -55.95 -44.01
N THR A 9 25.99 -54.86 -43.28
CA THR A 9 25.43 -54.64 -41.95
C THR A 9 23.97 -54.24 -42.09
N ARG A 10 23.05 -55.18 -41.86
CA ARG A 10 21.61 -54.88 -41.73
C ARG A 10 21.44 -53.89 -40.57
N ARG A 11 21.11 -52.63 -40.88
CA ARG A 11 20.64 -51.67 -39.88
C ARG A 11 19.31 -52.19 -39.32
N LYS A 12 19.28 -52.53 -38.04
CA LYS A 12 18.05 -52.88 -37.32
C LYS A 12 17.26 -51.59 -37.15
N GLY A 13 16.13 -51.47 -37.86
CA GLY A 13 15.14 -50.43 -37.62
C GLY A 13 14.30 -50.78 -36.39
N PHE A 14 13.73 -49.75 -35.75
CA PHE A 14 12.79 -49.94 -34.64
C PHE A 14 11.51 -50.60 -35.11
N THR A 15 10.97 -51.49 -34.29
CA THR A 15 9.65 -52.08 -34.52
C THR A 15 8.54 -51.08 -34.19
N LEU A 16 7.38 -51.24 -34.82
CA LEU A 16 6.22 -50.38 -34.61
C LEU A 16 5.75 -50.41 -33.14
N ALA A 17 5.89 -51.56 -32.48
CA ALA A 17 5.62 -51.73 -31.06
C ALA A 17 6.59 -50.93 -30.18
N GLU A 18 7.89 -50.92 -30.47
CA GLU A 18 8.87 -50.10 -29.74
C GLU A 18 8.58 -48.60 -29.89
N LEU A 19 8.19 -48.16 -31.09
CA LEU A 19 7.81 -46.76 -31.31
C LEU A 19 6.54 -46.38 -30.54
N LEU A 20 5.53 -47.25 -30.50
CA LEU A 20 4.31 -47.02 -29.70
C LEU A 20 4.60 -46.95 -28.21
N VAL A 21 5.44 -47.86 -27.69
CA VAL A 21 5.83 -47.85 -26.28
C VAL A 21 6.63 -46.59 -25.95
N ALA A 22 7.60 -46.23 -26.80
CA ALA A 22 8.39 -45.01 -26.61
C ALA A 22 7.50 -43.76 -26.61
N MET A 23 6.57 -43.64 -27.56
CA MET A 23 5.63 -42.53 -27.62
C MET A 23 4.72 -42.49 -26.38
N THR A 24 4.22 -43.64 -25.93
CA THR A 24 3.37 -43.73 -24.73
C THR A 24 4.12 -43.24 -23.49
N ILE A 25 5.36 -43.69 -23.29
CA ILE A 25 6.20 -43.27 -22.17
C ILE A 25 6.48 -41.77 -22.25
N THR A 26 6.82 -41.24 -23.44
CA THR A 26 7.06 -39.80 -23.60
C THR A 26 5.83 -38.96 -23.28
N ILE A 27 4.63 -39.39 -23.67
CA ILE A 27 3.38 -38.69 -23.34
C ILE A 27 3.21 -38.65 -21.82
N VAL A 28 3.34 -39.79 -21.14
CA VAL A 28 3.22 -39.86 -19.67
C VAL A 28 4.25 -38.95 -18.99
N LEU A 29 5.50 -38.97 -19.45
CA LEU A 29 6.57 -38.14 -18.88
C LEU A 29 6.33 -36.64 -19.12
N VAL A 30 5.90 -36.26 -20.32
CA VAL A 30 5.59 -34.86 -20.65
C VAL A 30 4.41 -34.37 -19.82
N THR A 31 3.34 -35.17 -19.71
CA THR A 31 2.18 -34.83 -18.88
C THR A 31 2.60 -34.63 -17.42
N LEU A 32 3.38 -35.55 -16.85
CA LEU A 32 3.87 -35.41 -15.48
C LEU A 32 4.71 -34.14 -15.30
N THR A 33 5.61 -33.86 -16.25
CA THR A 33 6.47 -32.67 -16.20
C THR A 33 5.64 -31.39 -16.24
N ILE A 34 4.60 -31.33 -17.10
CA ILE A 34 3.70 -30.18 -17.17
C ILE A 34 2.93 -30.00 -15.86
N THR A 35 2.44 -31.09 -15.25
CA THR A 35 1.70 -30.98 -13.97
C THR A 35 2.58 -30.43 -12.83
N ILE A 36 3.80 -30.95 -12.68
CA ILE A 36 4.75 -30.45 -11.68
C ILE A 36 5.10 -28.99 -11.97
N THR A 37 5.38 -28.66 -13.23
CA THR A 37 5.69 -27.29 -13.64
C THR A 37 4.54 -26.34 -13.35
N GLY A 38 3.28 -26.75 -13.59
CA GLY A 38 2.10 -25.95 -13.28
C GLY A 38 2.03 -25.62 -11.79
N THR A 39 2.13 -26.63 -10.92
CA THR A 39 2.11 -26.40 -9.47
C THR A 39 3.25 -25.50 -8.98
N ALA A 40 4.45 -25.64 -9.56
CA ALA A 40 5.58 -24.81 -9.24
C ALA A 40 5.37 -23.35 -9.69
N ILE A 41 4.77 -23.12 -10.86
CA ILE A 41 4.43 -21.78 -11.35
C ILE A 41 3.39 -21.12 -10.45
N ASP A 42 2.37 -21.85 -10.01
CA ASP A 42 1.32 -21.29 -9.16
C ASP A 42 1.87 -20.90 -7.78
N ALA A 43 2.71 -21.77 -7.18
CA ALA A 43 3.41 -21.44 -5.93
C ALA A 43 4.33 -20.22 -6.09
N TRP A 44 5.05 -20.14 -7.22
CA TRP A 44 5.90 -18.99 -7.53
C TRP A 44 5.09 -17.69 -7.69
N ARG A 45 3.94 -17.76 -8.35
CA ARG A 45 3.04 -16.61 -8.52
C ARG A 45 2.54 -16.11 -7.17
N GLY A 46 2.11 -17.02 -6.29
CA GLY A 46 1.68 -16.67 -4.92
C GLY A 46 2.80 -16.00 -4.11
N ALA A 47 4.00 -16.57 -4.13
CA ALA A 47 5.15 -15.98 -3.46
C ALA A 47 5.48 -14.57 -4.01
N ARG A 48 5.38 -14.38 -5.33
CA ARG A 48 5.64 -13.07 -5.95
C ARG A 48 4.60 -12.02 -5.56
N THR A 49 3.33 -12.39 -5.46
CA THR A 49 2.27 -11.46 -5.04
C THR A 49 2.43 -11.05 -3.58
N GLU A 50 2.78 -11.98 -2.70
CA GLU A 50 3.05 -11.71 -1.29
C GLU A 50 4.26 -10.77 -1.12
N ILE A 51 5.36 -11.04 -1.84
CA ILE A 51 6.55 -10.18 -1.82
C ILE A 51 6.23 -8.75 -2.30
N ARG A 52 5.38 -8.61 -3.34
CA ARG A 52 4.96 -7.28 -3.82
C ARG A 52 4.17 -6.53 -2.74
N ALA A 53 3.17 -7.18 -2.13
CA ALA A 53 2.37 -6.58 -1.07
C ALA A 53 3.25 -6.15 0.12
N ALA A 54 4.16 -7.01 0.56
CA ALA A 54 5.12 -6.71 1.63
C ALA A 54 6.03 -5.53 1.27
N SER A 55 6.48 -5.43 0.01
CA SER A 55 7.30 -4.31 -0.46
C SER A 55 6.54 -2.99 -0.48
N GLN A 56 5.27 -2.99 -0.92
CA GLN A 56 4.42 -1.79 -0.90
C GLN A 56 4.12 -1.35 0.54
N ALA A 57 3.77 -2.29 1.41
CA ALA A 57 3.55 -2.00 2.82
C ALA A 57 4.81 -1.41 3.48
N LYS A 58 5.99 -1.93 3.16
CA LYS A 58 7.25 -1.36 3.62
C LYS A 58 7.43 0.08 3.18
N ILE A 59 7.25 0.38 1.88
CA ILE A 59 7.39 1.75 1.35
C ILE A 59 6.41 2.69 2.05
N MET A 60 5.17 2.25 2.26
CA MET A 60 4.15 3.02 2.97
C MET A 60 4.52 3.29 4.43
N LEU A 61 5.00 2.27 5.15
CA LEU A 61 5.43 2.41 6.55
C LEU A 61 6.69 3.29 6.68
N ASP A 62 7.64 3.17 5.76
CA ASP A 62 8.84 4.01 5.73
C ASP A 62 8.46 5.49 5.47
N ALA A 63 7.53 5.75 4.54
CA ALA A 63 7.02 7.09 4.27
C ALA A 63 6.25 7.66 5.47
N LEU A 64 5.31 6.89 6.04
CA LEU A 64 4.54 7.27 7.22
C LEU A 64 5.44 7.52 8.43
N GLY A 65 6.44 6.67 8.63
CA GLY A 65 7.45 6.85 9.67
C GLY A 65 8.22 8.17 9.49
N SER A 66 8.75 8.42 8.29
CA SER A 66 9.46 9.66 7.99
C SER A 66 8.60 10.92 8.17
N ASP A 67 7.33 10.86 7.78
CA ASP A 67 6.41 11.98 7.94
C ASP A 67 6.06 12.22 9.41
N LEU A 68 5.81 11.16 10.18
CA LEU A 68 5.55 11.27 11.63
C LEU A 68 6.77 11.73 12.41
N GLU A 69 7.98 11.30 12.04
CA GLU A 69 9.24 11.73 12.66
C GLU A 69 9.53 13.22 12.41
N SER A 70 9.08 13.74 11.27
CA SER A 70 9.23 15.15 10.90
C SER A 70 7.95 15.96 11.14
N MET A 71 7.00 15.43 11.90
CA MET A 71 5.74 16.09 12.20
C MET A 71 5.96 17.39 12.99
N ILE A 72 5.30 18.46 12.56
CA ILE A 72 5.40 19.79 13.15
C ILE A 72 4.11 20.10 13.89
N LEU A 73 4.22 20.28 15.21
CA LEU A 73 3.12 20.72 16.06
C LEU A 73 3.52 22.01 16.76
N ARG A 74 2.66 23.04 16.71
CA ARG A 74 2.87 24.27 17.46
C ARG A 74 1.80 24.44 18.52
N ARG A 75 2.23 24.86 19.71
CA ARG A 75 1.34 25.17 20.84
C ARG A 75 0.99 26.66 20.81
N ASN A 76 -0.07 27.02 21.55
CA ASN A 76 -0.47 28.41 21.80
C ASN A 76 -1.07 29.13 20.59
N ASN A 77 -1.89 28.43 19.81
CA ASN A 77 -2.81 29.00 18.84
C ASN A 77 -4.12 28.18 18.83
N GLU A 78 -5.15 28.73 18.19
CA GLU A 78 -6.47 28.10 18.04
C GLU A 78 -6.56 27.23 16.76
N PHE A 79 -5.47 27.15 16.00
CA PHE A 79 -5.43 26.45 14.72
C PHE A 79 -5.16 24.95 14.90
N GLU A 80 -5.71 24.14 14.01
CA GLU A 80 -5.56 22.70 14.06
C GLU A 80 -4.25 22.28 13.34
N TRP A 81 -3.35 21.61 14.08
CA TRP A 81 -2.05 21.13 13.56
C TRP A 81 -2.02 19.63 13.24
N LEU A 82 -2.98 18.90 13.78
CA LEU A 82 -3.14 17.46 13.64
C LEU A 82 -4.64 17.20 13.70
N HIS A 83 -5.16 16.66 12.61
CA HIS A 83 -6.49 16.11 12.53
C HIS A 83 -6.39 14.59 12.48
N ALA A 84 -7.18 13.91 13.30
CA ALA A 84 -7.26 12.46 13.27
C ALA A 84 -8.72 12.04 13.49
N ASP A 85 -9.28 11.41 12.47
CA ASP A 85 -10.66 10.97 12.42
C ASP A 85 -10.73 9.51 11.95
N SER A 86 -11.92 8.94 12.05
CA SER A 86 -12.24 7.68 11.40
C SER A 86 -13.64 7.83 10.82
N LYS A 87 -13.86 7.26 9.64
CA LYS A 87 -15.17 7.38 8.97
C LYS A 87 -16.27 6.81 9.86
N GLU A 88 -17.33 7.59 10.08
CA GLU A 88 -18.50 7.15 10.87
C GLU A 88 -19.21 5.95 10.24
N THR A 89 -19.12 5.81 8.91
CA THR A 89 -19.63 4.67 8.17
C THR A 89 -18.54 3.64 7.94
N ASP A 90 -18.90 2.39 8.18
CA ASP A 90 -18.10 1.22 7.83
C ASP A 90 -17.58 1.32 6.37
N VAL A 91 -16.29 1.10 6.18
CA VAL A 91 -15.63 1.15 4.87
C VAL A 91 -15.41 -0.25 4.36
N GLY A 92 -15.88 -0.59 3.16
CA GLY A 92 -15.71 -1.94 2.61
C GLY A 92 -17.03 -2.54 2.13
N PRO A 93 -17.01 -3.80 1.64
CA PRO A 93 -18.21 -4.51 1.24
C PRO A 93 -19.10 -4.82 2.46
N GLU A 94 -20.42 -4.92 2.25
CA GLU A 94 -21.41 -5.13 3.33
C GLU A 94 -21.10 -6.37 4.20
N ASP A 95 -20.58 -7.44 3.60
CA ASP A 95 -20.27 -8.70 4.29
C ASP A 95 -18.96 -8.63 5.11
N GLN A 96 -18.07 -7.69 4.79
CA GLN A 96 -16.76 -7.58 5.42
C GLN A 96 -16.29 -6.11 5.48
N PRO A 97 -16.96 -5.27 6.28
CA PRO A 97 -16.49 -3.92 6.50
C PRO A 97 -15.14 -3.91 7.23
N SER A 98 -14.36 -2.87 7.00
CA SER A 98 -13.18 -2.54 7.78
C SER A 98 -13.62 -2.14 9.19
N PRO A 99 -13.01 -2.72 10.24
CA PRO A 99 -13.30 -2.35 11.62
C PRO A 99 -12.97 -0.89 11.95
N ASN A 100 -11.99 -0.32 11.24
CA ASN A 100 -11.55 1.04 11.43
C ASN A 100 -10.83 1.57 10.19
N ALA A 101 -11.35 2.64 9.62
CA ALA A 101 -10.74 3.37 8.52
C ALA A 101 -10.28 4.74 9.01
N GLY A 102 -9.21 4.73 9.82
CA GLY A 102 -8.59 5.94 10.31
C GLY A 102 -8.11 6.84 9.16
N ARG A 103 -8.14 8.14 9.41
CA ARG A 103 -7.47 9.16 8.62
C ARG A 103 -6.65 10.04 9.55
N LEU A 104 -5.47 10.42 9.09
CA LEU A 104 -4.60 11.40 9.74
C LEU A 104 -4.25 12.49 8.76
N ILE A 105 -4.38 13.74 9.18
CA ILE A 105 -3.89 14.91 8.45
C ILE A 105 -2.98 15.70 9.40
N PHE A 106 -1.74 15.97 8.99
CA PHE A 106 -0.80 16.72 9.80
C PHE A 106 0.25 17.42 8.95
N PHE A 107 1.00 18.32 9.58
CA PHE A 107 2.10 19.03 8.94
C PHE A 107 3.42 18.30 9.11
N THR A 108 4.19 18.17 8.02
CA THR A 108 5.45 17.42 7.94
C THR A 108 6.49 18.20 7.12
N ALA A 109 7.77 17.89 7.31
CA ALA A 109 8.85 18.36 6.45
C ALA A 109 9.20 17.27 5.42
N ALA A 110 8.28 17.04 4.48
CA ALA A 110 8.43 15.99 3.47
C ALA A 110 9.57 16.29 2.48
N ALA A 111 10.46 15.31 2.28
CA ALA A 111 11.59 15.42 1.35
C ALA A 111 11.17 15.25 -0.13
N ASP A 112 10.03 14.62 -0.38
CA ASP A 112 9.47 14.33 -1.70
C ASP A 112 8.50 15.41 -2.20
N ARG A 113 8.47 16.58 -1.55
CA ARG A 113 7.76 17.77 -2.00
C ARG A 113 8.13 18.13 -3.45
N TYR A 114 7.19 18.74 -4.17
CA TYR A 114 7.32 19.04 -5.60
C TYR A 114 7.67 17.79 -6.44
N ASN A 115 7.14 16.62 -6.06
CA ASN A 115 7.46 15.32 -6.67
C ASN A 115 8.97 15.00 -6.66
N GLY A 116 9.69 15.50 -5.64
CA GLY A 116 11.15 15.36 -5.51
C GLY A 116 11.97 16.34 -6.35
N GLU A 117 11.36 17.28 -7.06
CA GLU A 117 12.07 18.31 -7.86
C GLU A 117 12.48 19.54 -7.02
N VAL A 118 12.95 19.31 -5.79
CA VAL A 118 13.38 20.36 -4.86
C VAL A 118 14.61 21.10 -5.42
N GLY A 119 14.59 22.43 -5.37
CA GLY A 119 15.66 23.32 -5.86
C GLY A 119 15.57 23.66 -7.36
N LYS A 120 14.56 23.16 -8.08
CA LYS A 120 14.32 23.51 -9.48
C LYS A 120 13.44 24.76 -9.56
N GLU A 121 14.01 25.89 -9.99
CA GLU A 121 13.36 27.22 -9.99
C GLU A 121 12.00 27.27 -10.71
N SER A 122 11.75 26.38 -11.67
CA SER A 122 10.48 26.35 -12.42
C SER A 122 9.36 25.55 -11.74
N VAL A 123 9.63 24.84 -10.64
CA VAL A 123 8.69 23.92 -9.98
C VAL A 123 8.66 24.12 -8.47
N ASP A 124 9.82 24.34 -7.84
CA ASP A 124 9.93 24.60 -6.40
C ASP A 124 9.54 26.06 -6.11
N GLU A 125 8.31 26.26 -5.61
CA GLU A 125 7.82 27.56 -5.13
C GLU A 125 8.36 27.93 -3.72
N GLY A 126 9.21 27.09 -3.14
CA GLY A 126 9.85 27.29 -1.85
C GLY A 126 8.95 26.97 -0.66
N GLY A 127 9.57 26.94 0.52
CA GLY A 127 8.93 26.57 1.77
C GLY A 127 9.34 25.18 2.25
N ASP A 128 9.10 24.92 3.54
CA ASP A 128 9.58 23.70 4.21
C ASP A 128 8.48 22.85 4.84
N VAL A 129 7.30 23.43 5.07
CA VAL A 129 6.20 22.76 5.75
C VAL A 129 5.16 22.31 4.73
N CYS A 130 4.97 21.01 4.61
CA CYS A 130 3.94 20.38 3.79
C CYS A 130 2.79 19.89 4.68
N ALA A 131 1.59 19.75 4.12
CA ALA A 131 0.51 18.99 4.75
C ALA A 131 0.42 17.61 4.10
N VAL A 132 0.32 16.57 4.91
CA VAL A 132 0.13 15.19 4.44
C VAL A 132 -1.15 14.62 5.03
N SER A 133 -1.88 13.87 4.22
CA SER A 133 -3.06 13.10 4.61
C SER A 133 -2.82 11.63 4.34
N TYR A 134 -2.98 10.80 5.37
CA TYR A 134 -3.08 9.35 5.26
C TYR A 134 -4.52 8.93 5.45
N GLN A 135 -5.07 8.18 4.50
CA GLN A 135 -6.45 7.73 4.57
C GLN A 135 -6.60 6.30 4.05
N LEU A 136 -7.34 5.49 4.82
CA LEU A 136 -7.83 4.20 4.33
C LEU A 136 -9.15 4.37 3.56
N ALA A 137 -9.23 3.78 2.37
CA ALA A 137 -10.45 3.75 1.56
C ALA A 137 -10.65 2.37 0.92
N TYR A 138 -11.89 2.08 0.56
CA TYR A 138 -12.25 0.92 -0.25
C TYR A 138 -12.73 1.42 -1.61
N THR A 139 -11.87 1.33 -2.63
CA THR A 139 -12.11 1.87 -3.97
C THR A 139 -11.24 1.13 -4.98
N ASP A 140 -11.58 1.23 -6.27
CA ASP A 140 -10.70 0.79 -7.35
C ASP A 140 -9.44 1.68 -7.42
N PRO A 141 -8.22 1.12 -7.27
CA PRO A 141 -6.97 1.88 -7.28
C PRO A 141 -6.56 2.38 -8.68
N ILE A 142 -7.15 1.85 -9.75
CA ILE A 142 -6.75 2.14 -11.14
C ILE A 142 -7.63 3.26 -11.71
N PHE A 143 -8.95 3.09 -11.63
CA PHE A 143 -9.89 3.98 -12.30
C PHE A 143 -10.60 4.94 -11.35
N GLY A 144 -10.53 4.68 -10.03
CA GLY A 144 -11.32 5.40 -9.02
C GLY A 144 -12.80 5.04 -9.11
N GLY A 145 -13.43 4.84 -7.96
CA GLY A 145 -14.87 4.60 -7.86
C GLY A 145 -15.23 3.32 -7.12
N ASP A 146 -16.49 3.27 -6.69
CA ASP A 146 -17.06 2.25 -5.81
C ASP A 146 -17.65 1.08 -6.62
N ASP A 147 -16.83 0.38 -7.42
CA ASP A 147 -17.23 -0.90 -8.01
C ASP A 147 -16.77 -2.04 -7.10
N GLU A 148 -17.70 -2.73 -6.43
CA GLU A 148 -17.42 -3.84 -5.51
C GLU A 148 -16.54 -4.95 -6.13
N LYS A 149 -16.54 -5.09 -7.46
CA LYS A 149 -15.75 -6.14 -8.14
C LYS A 149 -14.27 -5.81 -8.25
N THR A 150 -13.93 -4.53 -8.32
CA THR A 150 -12.54 -4.06 -8.51
C THR A 150 -12.02 -3.28 -7.32
N SER A 151 -12.90 -2.91 -6.38
CA SER A 151 -12.54 -2.21 -5.17
C SER A 151 -11.77 -3.12 -4.23
N THR A 152 -10.67 -2.59 -3.74
CA THR A 152 -9.85 -3.20 -2.70
C THR A 152 -9.59 -2.18 -1.61
N PHE A 153 -9.12 -2.64 -0.46
CA PHE A 153 -8.70 -1.73 0.60
C PHE A 153 -7.35 -1.11 0.24
N VAL A 154 -7.33 0.21 0.16
CA VAL A 154 -6.22 1.00 -0.34
C VAL A 154 -5.88 2.09 0.67
N MET A 155 -4.58 2.23 0.95
CA MET A 155 -4.04 3.37 1.67
C MET A 155 -3.62 4.44 0.67
N TYR A 156 -4.07 5.66 0.91
CA TYR A 156 -3.64 6.86 0.22
C TYR A 156 -2.73 7.69 1.10
N ARG A 157 -1.69 8.28 0.49
CA ARG A 157 -0.85 9.34 1.05
C ARG A 157 -0.93 10.53 0.10
N ALA A 158 -1.73 11.53 0.47
CA ALA A 158 -1.82 12.76 -0.28
C ALA A 158 -0.90 13.82 0.34
N LEU A 159 0.05 14.32 -0.42
CA LEU A 159 1.02 15.32 0.00
C LEU A 159 0.74 16.65 -0.72
N LEU A 160 0.44 17.69 0.04
CA LEU A 160 0.33 19.05 -0.48
C LEU A 160 1.67 19.75 -0.37
N ASN A 161 2.04 20.49 -1.42
CA ASN A 161 3.30 21.21 -1.46
C ASN A 161 3.33 22.37 -0.45
N PRO A 162 4.52 22.87 -0.08
CA PRO A 162 4.64 23.92 0.94
C PRO A 162 3.90 25.22 0.61
N ASP A 163 3.84 25.62 -0.66
CA ASP A 163 3.17 26.84 -1.09
C ASP A 163 1.64 26.75 -0.90
N GLU A 164 1.04 25.62 -1.26
CA GLU A 164 -0.39 25.35 -1.06
C GLU A 164 -0.72 25.23 0.43
N THR A 165 0.15 24.52 1.17
CA THR A 165 0.06 24.34 2.61
C THR A 165 0.08 25.69 3.33
N PHE A 166 1.03 26.56 2.97
CA PHE A 166 1.17 27.87 3.58
C PHE A 166 0.01 28.81 3.25
N ARG A 167 -0.48 28.79 2.00
CA ARG A 167 -1.53 29.72 1.55
C ARG A 167 -2.94 29.33 2.00
N GLY A 168 -3.19 28.06 2.34
CA GLY A 168 -4.56 27.59 2.56
C GLY A 168 -4.81 26.63 3.72
N LEU A 169 -3.77 26.18 4.43
CA LEU A 169 -3.94 25.24 5.55
C LEU A 169 -3.32 25.77 6.85
N LEU A 170 -2.18 26.46 6.78
CA LEU A 170 -1.58 27.07 7.95
C LEU A 170 -2.46 28.23 8.44
N GLY A 171 -3.02 28.08 9.64
CA GLY A 171 -3.88 29.10 10.24
C GLY A 171 -5.38 28.81 10.16
N GLU A 172 -5.76 27.58 9.77
CA GLU A 172 -7.15 27.16 9.75
C GLU A 172 -7.54 26.45 11.06
N GLU A 173 -8.75 26.72 11.56
CA GLU A 173 -9.31 26.07 12.75
C GLU A 173 -9.84 24.66 12.45
N ASN A 174 -10.19 24.38 11.18
CA ASN A 174 -10.64 23.07 10.73
C ASN A 174 -9.74 22.61 9.57
N LEU A 175 -8.76 21.76 9.92
CA LEU A 175 -7.75 21.29 8.99
C LEU A 175 -8.34 20.32 7.96
N GLU A 176 -9.32 19.50 8.33
CA GLU A 176 -9.97 18.56 7.40
C GLU A 176 -10.64 19.30 6.24
N VAL A 177 -11.47 20.29 6.54
CA VAL A 177 -12.19 21.07 5.53
C VAL A 177 -11.21 21.85 4.65
N ALA A 178 -10.19 22.47 5.25
CA ALA A 178 -9.15 23.19 4.53
C ALA A 178 -8.37 22.27 3.59
N PHE A 179 -7.95 21.10 4.05
CA PHE A 179 -7.24 20.11 3.23
C PHE A 179 -8.10 19.63 2.07
N ARG A 180 -9.38 19.29 2.33
CA ARG A 180 -10.32 18.82 1.31
C ARG A 180 -10.64 19.87 0.24
N SER A 181 -10.43 21.15 0.54
CA SER A 181 -10.54 22.23 -0.44
C SER A 181 -9.39 22.25 -1.46
N LYS A 182 -8.26 21.60 -1.14
CA LYS A 182 -7.04 21.57 -1.95
C LYS A 182 -6.80 20.21 -2.61
N SER A 183 -7.07 19.12 -1.89
CA SER A 183 -6.93 17.76 -2.40
C SER A 183 -8.07 16.88 -1.93
N THR A 184 -8.53 15.99 -2.79
CA THR A 184 -9.52 14.96 -2.42
C THR A 184 -8.91 13.86 -1.54
N GLY A 185 -7.58 13.76 -1.51
CA GLY A 185 -6.82 12.83 -0.68
C GLY A 185 -6.93 11.36 -1.06
N ASN A 186 -7.54 11.06 -2.21
CA ASN A 186 -7.84 9.69 -2.66
C ASN A 186 -7.69 9.57 -4.19
N GLU A 187 -6.80 10.37 -4.79
CA GLU A 187 -6.55 10.29 -6.23
C GLU A 187 -5.62 9.13 -6.56
N PRO A 188 -5.63 8.60 -7.80
CA PRO A 188 -4.68 7.54 -8.20
C PRO A 188 -3.21 7.92 -7.99
N VAL A 189 -2.88 9.21 -8.00
CA VAL A 189 -1.53 9.72 -7.72
C VAL A 189 -1.13 9.62 -6.25
N ASP A 190 -2.11 9.62 -5.34
CA ASP A 190 -1.92 9.52 -3.89
C ASP A 190 -1.80 8.05 -3.43
N PHE A 191 -1.99 7.09 -4.33
CA PHE A 191 -1.96 5.66 -4.01
C PHE A 191 -0.57 5.25 -3.50
N ILE A 192 -0.51 4.62 -2.32
CA ILE A 192 0.77 4.12 -1.77
C ILE A 192 0.78 2.61 -1.53
N CYS A 193 -0.32 2.02 -1.07
CA CYS A 193 -0.38 0.59 -0.74
C CYS A 193 -1.78 0.02 -0.92
N GLU A 194 -1.85 -1.19 -1.48
CA GLU A 194 -3.08 -1.99 -1.58
C GLU A 194 -3.14 -3.06 -0.47
N ASN A 195 -4.33 -3.64 -0.28
CA ASN A 195 -4.63 -4.72 0.66
C ASN A 195 -4.41 -4.38 2.14
N ILE A 196 -4.70 -3.14 2.55
CA ILE A 196 -4.64 -2.72 3.96
C ILE A 196 -6.04 -2.79 4.57
N TYR A 197 -6.34 -3.81 5.35
CA TYR A 197 -7.72 -4.01 5.83
C TYR A 197 -8.19 -3.01 6.91
N GLU A 198 -7.27 -2.52 7.76
CA GLU A 198 -7.61 -1.68 8.90
C GLU A 198 -6.47 -0.69 9.18
N LEU A 199 -6.82 0.55 9.54
CA LEU A 199 -5.89 1.52 10.10
C LEU A 199 -6.44 2.04 11.43
N THR A 200 -5.74 1.68 12.51
CA THR A 200 -6.05 2.14 13.86
C THR A 200 -4.90 2.97 14.41
N VAL A 201 -5.20 4.19 14.85
CA VAL A 201 -4.23 5.08 15.48
C VAL A 201 -4.61 5.32 16.93
N THR A 202 -3.63 5.23 17.81
CA THR A 202 -3.80 5.50 19.24
C THR A 202 -2.68 6.41 19.70
N PHE A 203 -3.04 7.62 20.12
CA PHE A 203 -2.08 8.54 20.71
C PHE A 203 -1.84 8.17 22.16
N VAL A 204 -0.57 8.12 22.56
CA VAL A 204 -0.17 7.94 23.96
C VAL A 204 0.42 9.26 24.43
N VAL A 205 -0.32 9.99 25.25
CA VAL A 205 0.05 11.33 25.72
C VAL A 205 0.50 11.23 27.16
N GLU A 206 1.74 11.62 27.43
CA GLU A 206 2.24 11.82 28.78
C GLU A 206 2.17 13.30 29.15
N TYR A 207 1.54 13.62 30.28
CA TYR A 207 1.45 14.99 30.79
C TYR A 207 1.62 15.04 32.30
N ILE A 208 1.96 16.22 32.80
CA ILE A 208 2.02 16.52 34.23
C ILE A 208 0.70 17.20 34.60
N ASP A 209 -0.03 16.61 35.52
CA ASP A 209 -1.30 17.17 36.01
C ASP A 209 -1.07 18.37 36.94
N GLY A 210 -2.12 19.10 37.32
CA GLY A 210 -2.06 20.22 38.27
C GLY A 210 -1.48 19.85 39.64
N ASP A 211 -1.52 18.57 40.01
CA ASP A 211 -0.92 18.01 41.23
C ASP A 211 0.57 17.66 41.07
N ASN A 212 1.18 18.00 39.93
CA ASN A 212 2.56 17.69 39.58
C ASN A 212 2.86 16.19 39.41
N ASP A 213 1.82 15.36 39.25
CA ASP A 213 1.91 13.93 38.98
C ASP A 213 2.02 13.66 37.48
N LYS A 214 2.95 12.77 37.11
CA LYS A 214 3.08 12.28 35.73
C LYS A 214 1.96 11.30 35.42
N LYS A 215 1.11 11.63 34.44
CA LYS A 215 0.03 10.77 33.94
C LYS A 215 0.25 10.42 32.48
N THR A 216 -0.26 9.26 32.09
CA THR A 216 -0.25 8.78 30.71
C THR A 216 -1.69 8.47 30.32
N VAL A 217 -2.15 9.03 29.20
CA VAL A 217 -3.50 8.79 28.66
C VAL A 217 -3.39 8.24 27.25
N ARG A 218 -4.25 7.28 26.91
CA ARG A 218 -4.35 6.67 25.59
C ARG A 218 -5.61 7.19 24.90
N ILE A 219 -5.46 7.77 23.72
CA ILE A 219 -6.55 8.36 22.94
C ILE A 219 -6.64 7.58 21.62
N PRO A 220 -7.52 6.57 21.52
CA PRO A 220 -7.72 5.83 20.29
C PRO A 220 -8.62 6.61 19.31
N ILE A 221 -8.28 6.56 18.03
CA ILE A 221 -9.09 7.11 16.93
C ILE A 221 -9.90 5.95 16.33
N MET A 222 -11.20 5.94 16.62
CA MET A 222 -12.14 4.90 16.17
C MET A 222 -13.50 5.52 15.84
N ALA A 223 -14.18 5.00 14.81
CA ALA A 223 -15.51 5.43 14.38
C ALA A 223 -16.56 5.30 15.51
N THR A 224 -16.42 4.28 16.35
CA THR A 224 -17.26 4.11 17.54
C THR A 224 -16.59 4.79 18.73
N ALA A 225 -17.04 6.00 19.04
CA ALA A 225 -16.83 6.66 20.33
C ALA A 225 -17.55 5.88 21.45
N LYS A 226 -17.05 4.70 21.79
CA LYS A 226 -17.01 4.24 23.18
C LYS A 226 -15.58 4.35 23.65
N GLY A 227 -15.09 5.58 23.65
CA GLY A 227 -14.02 6.00 24.55
C GLY A 227 -14.52 5.85 26.00
N GLN A 228 -14.62 4.61 26.47
CA GLN A 228 -14.53 4.37 27.90
C GLN A 228 -13.06 4.55 28.23
N ASN A 229 -12.76 5.70 28.82
CA ASN A 229 -11.57 5.89 29.64
C ASN A 229 -11.40 4.64 30.51
N ALA A 230 -10.33 3.89 30.28
CA ALA A 230 -9.76 2.96 31.23
C ALA A 230 -8.38 3.49 31.61
#